data_AF-A0A4Y2IBS2-F1
#
_entry.id   AF-A0A4Y2IBS2-F1
#
_cell.length_a   1.000
_cell.length_b   1.000
_cell.length_c   1.000
_cell.angle_alpha   90.00
_cell.angle_beta   90.00
_cell.angle_gamma   90.00
#
_symmetry.space_group_name_H-M   'P 1'
#
loop_
_entity.id
_entity.type
_entity.pdbx_description
1 polymer ?
#
loop_
_entity_poly.entity_id
_entity_poly.type
_entity_poly.pdbx_seq_one_letter_code
_entity_poly.pdbx_strand_id
1 'polypeptide(L)'
;MEQELRLGNVTCPVQPCKVPIIENLNNLRINVFGYEDEEVFPLYISKREDIQVINLLYTTQGNDKHYCLIKNMSRLLGGWLVVWGLMAQEPFLAKLRQTYGV
;
A
#
# COMPACT_ATOMS: atom_id res chain seq x y z
N MET A 1 -0.17 18.96 9.59
CA MET A 1 -0.85 19.55 8.43
C MET A 1 -1.64 18.42 7.80
N GLU A 2 -2.96 18.51 7.84
CA GLU A 2 -3.85 17.53 7.21
C GLU A 2 -3.92 17.88 5.71
N GLN A 3 -3.72 16.90 4.84
CA GLN A 3 -3.88 17.07 3.40
C GLN A 3 -5.20 16.42 2.99
N GLU A 4 -6.11 17.22 2.44
CA GLU A 4 -7.35 16.71 1.85
C GLU A 4 -7.06 16.03 0.51
N LEU A 5 -7.56 14.80 0.35
CA LEU A 5 -7.45 14.04 -0.89
C LEU A 5 -8.63 14.32 -1.82
N ARG A 6 -8.32 14.64 -3.08
CA ARG A 6 -9.32 14.73 -4.13
C ARG A 6 -9.73 13.33 -4.57
N LEU A 7 -11.01 13.01 -4.38
CA LEU A 7 -11.56 11.69 -4.71
C LEU A 7 -12.17 11.63 -6.13
N GLY A 8 -12.48 12.77 -6.73
CA GLY A 8 -13.17 12.81 -8.02
C GLY A 8 -14.53 12.11 -7.94
N ASN A 9 -14.78 11.16 -8.84
CA ASN A 9 -16.04 10.41 -8.94
C ASN A 9 -16.00 9.05 -8.22
N VAL A 10 -15.01 8.82 -7.36
CA VAL A 10 -14.85 7.54 -6.66
C VAL A 10 -15.55 7.59 -5.31
N THR A 11 -16.33 6.56 -4.99
CA THR A 11 -17.03 6.44 -3.71
C THR A 11 -16.13 5.86 -2.62
N CYS A 12 -16.32 6.32 -1.39
CA CYS A 12 -15.64 5.77 -0.22
C CYS A 12 -16.30 4.47 0.28
N PRO A 13 -15.52 3.53 0.82
CA PRO A 13 -14.06 3.46 0.77
C PRO A 13 -13.59 3.10 -0.64
N VAL A 14 -12.54 3.79 -1.13
CA VAL A 14 -11.99 3.60 -2.48
C VAL A 14 -11.51 2.17 -2.63
N GLN A 15 -11.91 1.46 -3.68
CA GLN A 15 -11.36 0.13 -3.94
C GLN A 15 -9.89 0.23 -4.41
N PRO A 16 -9.00 -0.71 -4.03
CA PRO A 16 -7.59 -0.68 -4.44
C PRO A 16 -7.36 -0.51 -5.95
N CYS A 17 -8.24 -1.08 -6.79
CA CYS A 17 -8.19 -0.95 -8.25
C CYS A 17 -8.45 0.47 -8.78
N LYS A 18 -9.03 1.37 -7.97
CA LYS A 18 -9.31 2.77 -8.29
C LYS A 18 -8.27 3.74 -7.72
N VAL A 19 -7.31 3.24 -6.92
CA VAL A 19 -6.21 4.04 -6.36
C VAL A 19 -5.40 4.78 -7.43
N PRO A 20 -5.13 4.23 -8.65
CA PRO A 20 -4.47 4.99 -9.71
C PRO A 20 -5.15 6.33 -10.05
N ILE A 21 -6.47 6.40 -9.93
CA ILE A 21 -7.22 7.65 -10.19
C ILE A 21 -6.88 8.69 -9.12
N ILE A 22 -6.90 8.29 -7.85
CA ILE A 22 -6.58 9.15 -6.71
C ILE A 22 -5.11 9.59 -6.73
N GLU A 23 -4.23 8.65 -7.06
CA GLU A 23 -2.79 8.88 -7.20
C GLU A 23 -2.50 10.00 -8.22
N ASN A 24 -3.10 9.89 -9.41
CA ASN A 24 -2.90 10.86 -10.47
C ASN A 24 -3.56 12.21 -10.16
N LEU A 25 -4.76 12.22 -9.60
CA LEU A 25 -5.50 13.46 -9.27
C LEU A 25 -4.78 14.33 -8.24
N ASN A 26 -4.05 13.70 -7.32
CA ASN A 26 -3.38 14.38 -6.21
C ASN A 26 -1.87 14.49 -6.40
N ASN A 27 -1.35 13.99 -7.52
CA ASN A 27 0.10 13.89 -7.78
C ASN A 27 0.85 13.20 -6.63
N LEU A 28 0.35 12.05 -6.20
CA LEU A 28 0.95 11.25 -5.12
C LEU A 28 1.61 9.99 -5.69
N ARG A 29 2.30 9.24 -4.82
CA ARG A 29 2.76 7.87 -5.06
C ARG A 29 2.20 7.00 -3.95
N ILE A 30 1.29 6.09 -4.28
CA ILE A 30 0.55 5.30 -3.29
C ILE A 30 0.81 3.81 -3.51
N ASN A 31 1.16 3.11 -2.43
CA ASN A 31 1.11 1.66 -2.39
C ASN A 31 -0.01 1.24 -1.44
N VAL A 32 -0.74 0.20 -1.82
CA VAL A 32 -1.77 -0.42 -1.00
C VAL A 32 -1.42 -1.88 -0.78
N PHE A 33 -1.44 -2.27 0.48
CA PHE A 33 -1.22 -3.63 0.94
C PHE A 33 -2.50 -4.18 1.58
N GLY A 34 -2.72 -5.48 1.45
CA GLY A 34 -3.69 -6.25 2.22
C GLY A 34 -3.00 -6.94 3.39
N TYR A 35 -3.81 -7.39 4.35
CA TYR A 35 -3.36 -8.23 5.46
C TYR A 35 -4.42 -9.29 5.73
N GLU A 36 -4.08 -10.54 5.46
CA GLU A 36 -4.90 -11.73 5.69
C GLU A 36 -3.96 -12.85 6.15
N ASP A 37 -4.44 -13.73 7.03
CA ASP A 37 -3.67 -14.89 7.54
C ASP A 37 -2.26 -14.57 8.05
N GLU A 38 -2.12 -13.42 8.75
CA GLU A 38 -0.83 -12.91 9.26
C GLU A 38 0.20 -12.50 8.19
N GLU A 39 -0.20 -12.49 6.92
CA GLU A 39 0.63 -12.12 5.79
C GLU A 39 0.22 -10.77 5.19
N VAL A 40 1.22 -9.93 4.92
CA VAL A 40 1.03 -8.68 4.18
C VAL A 40 1.29 -8.94 2.70
N PHE A 41 0.38 -8.56 1.82
CA PHE A 41 0.52 -8.74 0.38
C PHE A 41 0.17 -7.47 -0.41
N PRO A 42 0.76 -7.24 -1.58
CA PRO A 42 0.45 -6.06 -2.39
C PRO A 42 -0.94 -6.16 -3.03
N LEU A 43 -1.76 -5.13 -2.85
CA LEU A 43 -3.02 -4.93 -3.59
C LEU A 43 -2.85 -3.95 -4.75
N TYR A 44 -1.98 -2.95 -4.57
CA TYR A 44 -1.60 -2.00 -5.61
C TYR A 44 -0.22 -1.43 -5.31
N ILE A 45 0.67 -1.40 -6.30
CA ILE A 45 2.00 -0.77 -6.16
C ILE A 45 2.15 0.27 -7.25
N SER A 46 2.41 1.52 -6.85
CA SER A 46 2.62 2.61 -7.77
C SER A 46 3.76 2.30 -8.74
N LYS A 47 3.62 2.76 -9.99
CA LYS A 47 4.70 2.71 -10.98
C LYS A 47 5.59 3.94 -10.94
N ARG A 48 5.22 4.94 -10.13
CA ARG A 48 5.97 6.18 -9.97
C ARG A 48 7.17 5.97 -9.06
N GLU A 49 8.26 6.67 -9.36
CA GLU A 49 9.50 6.65 -8.58
C GLU A 49 9.97 8.06 -8.17
N ASP A 50 9.34 9.08 -8.73
CA ASP A 50 9.70 10.50 -8.64
C ASP A 50 9.21 11.20 -7.36
N ILE A 51 8.29 10.58 -6.61
CA ILE A 51 7.62 11.17 -5.45
C ILE A 51 7.77 10.28 -4.21
N GLN A 52 7.72 10.90 -3.01
CA GLN A 52 7.66 10.20 -1.73
C GLN A 52 6.46 9.23 -1.67
N VAL A 53 6.74 7.99 -1.27
CA VAL A 53 5.74 6.92 -1.21
C VAL A 53 4.86 7.02 0.04
N ILE A 54 3.55 6.84 -0.15
CA ILE A 54 2.58 6.65 0.92
C ILE A 54 2.16 5.17 0.90
N ASN A 55 2.43 4.46 1.99
CA ASN A 55 2.02 3.07 2.14
C ASN A 55 0.73 3.00 2.95
N LEU A 56 -0.28 2.38 2.38
CA LEU A 56 -1.58 2.18 3.01
C LEU A 56 -1.84 0.69 3.20
N LEU A 57 -2.46 0.35 4.33
CA LEU A 57 -3.04 -0.96 4.58
C LEU A 57 -4.55 -0.87 4.31
N TYR A 58 -5.06 -1.73 3.46
CA TYR A 58 -6.48 -1.88 3.20
C TYR A 58 -6.97 -3.11 3.95
N THR A 59 -7.87 -2.90 4.91
CA THR A 59 -8.39 -3.97 5.76
C THR A 59 -9.91 -3.88 5.88
N THR A 60 -10.51 -5.01 6.18
CA THR A 60 -11.95 -5.15 6.40
C THR A 60 -12.16 -5.56 7.86
N GLN A 61 -12.92 -4.77 8.61
CA GLN A 61 -13.34 -5.09 9.97
C GLN A 61 -14.86 -5.26 9.96
N GLY A 62 -15.33 -6.52 9.99
CA GLY A 62 -16.75 -6.83 9.81
C GLY A 62 -17.22 -6.45 8.41
N ASN A 63 -18.20 -5.55 8.31
CA ASN A 63 -18.69 -5.01 7.03
C ASN A 63 -17.96 -3.72 6.60
N ASP A 64 -17.15 -3.14 7.48
CA ASP A 64 -16.51 -1.85 7.22
C ASP A 64 -15.12 -2.03 6.62
N LYS A 65 -14.85 -1.27 5.57
CA LYS A 65 -13.56 -1.25 4.88
C LYS A 65 -12.89 0.08 5.15
N HIS A 66 -11.62 0.06 5.54
CA HIS A 66 -10.89 1.27 5.82
C HIS A 66 -9.42 1.17 5.42
N TYR A 67 -8.82 2.33 5.24
CA TYR A 67 -7.39 2.46 4.98
C TYR A 67 -6.66 2.92 6.24
N CYS A 68 -5.54 2.29 6.53
CA CYS A 68 -4.62 2.69 7.59
C CYS A 68 -3.29 3.15 6.97
N LEU A 69 -2.75 4.25 7.48
CA LEU A 69 -1.42 4.70 7.07
C LEU A 69 -0.33 3.83 7.71
N ILE A 70 0.51 3.19 6.90
CA ILE A 70 1.66 2.43 7.38
C ILE A 70 2.84 3.39 7.53
N LYS A 71 3.06 3.87 8.75
CA LYS A 71 4.19 4.78 9.07
C LYS A 71 5.53 4.06 9.14
N ASN A 72 5.52 2.76 9.44
CA ASN A 72 6.75 1.98 9.59
C ASN A 72 6.50 0.53 9.11
N MET A 73 6.93 0.23 7.89
CA MET A 73 6.81 -1.11 7.30
C MET A 73 7.61 -2.15 8.08
N SER A 74 8.81 -1.80 8.57
CA SER A 74 9.68 -2.72 9.32
C SER A 74 9.04 -3.22 10.61
N ARG A 75 8.23 -2.40 11.28
CA ARG A 75 7.45 -2.81 12.46
C ARG A 75 6.25 -3.68 12.10
N LEU A 76 5.58 -3.38 10.98
CA LEU A 76 4.42 -4.16 10.52
C LEU A 76 4.84 -5.59 10.12
N LEU A 77 5.98 -5.73 9.45
CA LEU A 77 6.47 -7.00 8.92
C LEU A 77 7.20 -7.87 9.95
N GLY A 78 7.25 -7.48 11.23
CA GLY A 78 7.59 -8.38 12.34
C GLY A 78 8.82 -9.26 12.13
N GLY A 79 9.95 -8.72 11.67
CA GLY A 79 11.19 -9.49 11.46
C GLY A 79 11.14 -10.49 10.30
N TRP A 80 12.31 -11.05 9.96
CA TRP A 80 12.62 -11.74 8.70
C TRP A 80 11.66 -12.84 8.22
N LEU A 81 10.71 -13.35 9.02
CA LEU A 81 9.82 -14.44 8.64
C LEU A 81 8.76 -14.04 7.58
N VAL A 82 8.12 -12.87 7.70
CA VAL A 82 7.11 -12.39 6.72
C VAL A 82 7.74 -12.08 5.37
N VAL A 83 9.04 -11.76 5.37
CA VAL A 83 9.80 -11.51 4.15
C VAL A 83 9.79 -12.76 3.27
N TRP A 84 9.83 -13.99 3.80
CA TRP A 84 9.88 -15.23 3.01
C TRP A 84 8.61 -15.51 2.20
N GLY A 85 7.43 -15.22 2.75
CA GLY A 85 6.16 -15.30 2.01
C GLY A 85 6.13 -14.29 0.86
N LEU A 86 6.61 -13.07 1.12
CA LEU A 86 6.82 -12.04 0.09
C LEU A 86 7.95 -12.39 -0.88
N MET A 87 8.96 -13.18 -0.45
CA MET A 87 10.07 -13.63 -1.28
C MET A 87 9.67 -14.64 -2.35
N ALA A 88 8.57 -15.36 -2.13
CA ALA A 88 8.02 -16.28 -3.13
C ALA A 88 7.47 -15.56 -4.37
N GLN A 89 7.25 -14.23 -4.30
CA GLN A 89 6.84 -13.38 -5.41
C GLN A 89 8.01 -12.49 -5.89
N GLU A 90 8.94 -13.10 -6.63
CA GLU A 90 10.10 -12.47 -7.29
C GLU A 90 9.89 -11.03 -7.82
N PRO A 91 8.83 -10.72 -8.62
CA PRO A 91 8.64 -9.37 -9.15
C PRO A 91 8.32 -8.32 -8.08
N PHE A 92 7.81 -8.72 -6.91
CA PHE A 92 7.53 -7.82 -5.80
C PHE A 92 8.79 -7.50 -4.98
N LEU A 93 9.66 -8.49 -4.75
CA LEU A 93 10.93 -8.29 -4.05
C LEU A 93 11.87 -7.30 -4.74
N ALA A 94 12.03 -7.42 -6.05
CA ALA A 94 12.87 -6.50 -6.81
C ALA A 94 12.46 -5.04 -6.56
N LYS A 95 11.14 -4.81 -6.46
CA LYS A 95 10.56 -3.49 -6.25
C LYS A 95 10.64 -3.03 -4.79
N LEU A 96 10.48 -3.94 -3.82
CA LEU A 96 10.69 -3.61 -2.40
C LEU A 96 12.16 -3.32 -2.09
N ARG A 97 13.10 -4.11 -2.61
CA ARG A 97 14.55 -3.88 -2.46
C ARG A 97 14.98 -2.53 -3.01
N GLN A 98 14.48 -2.16 -4.20
CA GLN A 98 14.72 -0.84 -4.79
C GLN A 98 14.10 0.29 -3.95
N THR A 99 12.93 0.06 -3.34
CA THR A 99 12.19 1.12 -2.62
C THR A 99 12.65 1.29 -1.15
N TYR A 100 13.05 0.20 -0.47
CA TYR A 100 13.31 0.19 0.98
C TYR A 100 14.74 -0.18 1.35
N GLY A 101 15.60 -0.56 0.39
CA GLY A 101 17.01 -0.84 0.65
C GLY A 101 17.27 -2.04 1.57
N VAL A 102 16.38 -3.04 1.54
CA VAL A 102 16.60 -4.37 2.17
C VAL A 102 17.51 -5.25 1.34
#